data_AF-A0ABC9NVT1-F1
#
_entry.id   AF-A0ABC9NVT1-F1
#
_cell.length_a   1.000
_cell.length_b   1.000
_cell.length_c   1.000
_cell.angle_alpha   90.00
_cell.angle_beta   90.00
_cell.angle_gamma   90.00
#
_symmetry.space_group_name_H-M   'P 1'
#
loop_
_entity.id
_entity.type
_entity.pdbx_description
1 polymer ?
#
loop_
_entity_poly.entity_id
_entity_poly.type
_entity_poly.pdbx_seq_one_letter_code
_entity_poly.pdbx_strand_id
1 'polypeptide(L)'
;MPIKEDTILIQEIKDLFIEIKNVDPGSLIREEELGKALSFSNFFDDFTRIINFFKKLTYLDISTLPTSQLTTLKNNITSFLSKIESIKTFTVDANNAMAERDAAANALISQYQYFFDQLSPIITYCEKEGTDYQALQLEVNKIVEDINAKYVEISEEFDQRKSELDIVIDAVKKAAQEVGVTQHTINFESASKKYKTLSYYWLTAISVTTIIIICASLFVFNSPIEIDPNDSYASYRFIQAAIARFTALFTLLIILFWEVRNYNAAQHNFIINQNKQNALSTFETFVSAARDEETKNAVLMQTTRAIFSNLPSGYLKNESADDGTSQIIEIAKSVNSKIPN
;
A
#
# COMPACT_ATOMS: atom_id res chain seq x y z
N MET A 1 -36.10 -16.36 -63.98
CA MET A 1 -34.62 -16.29 -63.93
C MET A 1 -34.30 -15.14 -63.00
N PRO A 2 -33.98 -15.39 -61.70
CA PRO A 2 -32.92 -14.57 -61.08
C PRO A 2 -32.21 -15.10 -59.80
N ILE A 3 -32.55 -16.26 -59.20
CA ILE A 3 -32.06 -16.63 -57.84
C ILE A 3 -30.53 -16.68 -57.72
N LYS A 4 -29.81 -17.01 -58.81
CA LYS A 4 -28.34 -17.06 -58.82
C LYS A 4 -27.70 -15.68 -59.02
N GLU A 5 -28.39 -14.76 -59.70
CA GLU A 5 -27.93 -13.39 -59.94
C GLU A 5 -28.08 -12.55 -58.66
N ASP A 6 -29.15 -12.78 -57.88
CA ASP A 6 -29.38 -12.11 -56.60
C ASP A 6 -28.30 -12.43 -55.55
N THR A 7 -27.87 -13.69 -55.46
CA THR A 7 -26.81 -14.11 -54.51
C THR A 7 -25.46 -13.45 -54.81
N ILE A 8 -25.11 -13.28 -56.08
CA ILE A 8 -23.87 -12.60 -56.49
C ILE A 8 -23.96 -11.12 -56.12
N LEU A 9 -25.09 -10.48 -56.44
CA LEU A 9 -25.34 -9.07 -56.15
C LEU A 9 -25.32 -8.77 -54.64
N ILE A 10 -25.89 -9.67 -53.82
CA ILE A 10 -25.85 -9.57 -52.35
C ILE A 10 -24.42 -9.64 -51.83
N GLN A 11 -23.59 -10.54 -52.38
CA GLN A 11 -22.19 -10.64 -51.95
C GLN A 11 -21.40 -9.38 -52.31
N GLU A 12 -21.57 -8.85 -53.53
CA GLU A 12 -20.95 -7.59 -53.93
C GLU A 12 -21.35 -6.42 -53.02
N ILE A 13 -22.61 -6.34 -52.61
CA ILE A 13 -23.08 -5.31 -51.67
C ILE A 13 -22.46 -5.51 -50.28
N LYS A 14 -22.31 -6.75 -49.81
CA LYS A 14 -21.65 -7.05 -48.53
C LYS A 14 -20.17 -6.66 -48.55
N ASP A 15 -19.49 -6.82 -49.67
CA ASP A 15 -18.11 -6.37 -49.83
C ASP A 15 -18.03 -4.83 -49.76
N LEU A 16 -18.95 -4.13 -50.43
CA LEU A 16 -19.07 -2.66 -50.32
C LEU A 16 -19.44 -2.20 -48.90
N PHE A 17 -20.20 -2.98 -48.13
CA PHE A 17 -20.48 -2.68 -46.72
C PHE A 17 -19.21 -2.71 -45.86
N ILE A 18 -18.27 -3.59 -46.15
CA ILE A 18 -16.96 -3.61 -45.47
C ILE A 18 -16.21 -2.31 -45.77
N GLU A 19 -16.21 -1.85 -47.02
CA GLU A 19 -15.60 -0.58 -47.39
C GLU A 19 -16.24 0.60 -46.65
N ILE A 20 -17.57 0.68 -46.59
CA ILE A 20 -18.30 1.73 -45.85
C ILE A 20 -17.95 1.72 -44.36
N LYS A 21 -17.86 0.54 -43.72
CA LYS A 21 -17.50 0.43 -42.30
C LYS A 21 -16.14 1.07 -42.00
N ASN A 22 -15.20 0.94 -42.94
CA ASN A 22 -13.84 1.46 -42.82
C ASN A 22 -13.71 2.95 -43.16
N VAL A 23 -14.76 3.61 -43.67
CA VAL A 23 -14.74 5.06 -43.88
C VAL A 23 -14.80 5.78 -42.53
N ASP A 24 -13.72 6.47 -42.18
CA ASP A 24 -13.66 7.34 -41.01
C ASP A 24 -13.92 8.81 -41.40
N PRO A 25 -14.93 9.50 -40.83
CA PRO A 25 -15.17 10.91 -41.10
C PRO A 25 -13.97 11.82 -40.78
N GLY A 26 -13.19 11.48 -39.75
CA GLY A 26 -12.00 12.24 -39.35
C GLY A 26 -10.91 12.22 -40.42
N SER A 27 -10.69 11.07 -41.05
CA SER A 27 -9.73 10.89 -42.15
C SER A 27 -9.98 11.79 -43.36
N LEU A 28 -11.21 12.31 -43.54
CA LEU A 28 -11.56 13.20 -44.65
C LEU A 28 -11.21 14.67 -44.42
N ILE A 29 -10.93 15.08 -43.17
CA ILE A 29 -10.59 16.46 -42.83
C ILE A 29 -9.26 16.88 -43.48
N ARG A 30 -8.27 15.96 -43.50
CA ARG A 30 -6.95 16.13 -44.12
C ARG A 30 -6.21 17.42 -43.72
N GLU A 31 -6.38 17.86 -42.48
CA GLU A 31 -5.77 19.11 -41.97
C GLU A 31 -4.23 19.03 -41.90
N GLU A 32 -3.68 17.85 -41.61
CA GLU A 32 -2.23 17.64 -41.57
C GLU A 32 -1.58 17.73 -42.96
N GLU A 33 -2.28 17.30 -44.01
CA GLU A 33 -1.76 17.28 -45.40
C GLU A 33 -2.01 18.59 -46.16
N LEU A 34 -3.19 19.20 -45.97
CA LEU A 34 -3.64 20.37 -46.73
C LEU A 34 -3.49 21.69 -45.96
N GLY A 35 -3.19 21.61 -44.67
CA GLY A 35 -3.12 22.76 -43.77
C GLY A 35 -4.49 23.38 -43.45
N LYS A 36 -4.51 24.31 -42.49
CA LYS A 36 -5.76 24.89 -41.94
C LYS A 36 -6.65 25.59 -42.96
N ALA A 37 -6.06 26.19 -44.00
CA ALA A 37 -6.79 26.99 -44.99
C ALA A 37 -7.46 26.16 -46.11
N LEU A 38 -6.96 24.97 -46.39
CA LEU A 38 -7.43 24.11 -47.50
C LEU A 38 -7.96 22.75 -47.03
N SER A 39 -7.92 22.46 -45.73
CA SER A 39 -8.57 21.29 -45.13
C SER A 39 -10.09 21.27 -45.35
N PHE A 40 -10.69 20.09 -45.17
CA PHE A 40 -12.14 19.89 -45.19
C PHE A 40 -12.79 20.04 -43.81
N SER A 41 -12.10 20.63 -42.83
CA SER A 41 -12.56 20.74 -41.44
C SER A 41 -13.96 21.38 -41.31
N ASN A 42 -14.25 22.36 -42.17
CA ASN A 42 -15.55 23.05 -42.22
C ASN A 42 -16.75 22.16 -42.62
N PHE A 43 -16.51 20.97 -43.17
CA PHE A 43 -17.53 20.03 -43.63
C PHE A 43 -17.67 18.78 -42.74
N PHE A 44 -16.96 18.74 -41.60
CA PHE A 44 -16.88 17.55 -40.76
C PHE A 44 -18.25 17.03 -40.28
N ASP A 45 -19.13 17.92 -39.84
CA ASP A 45 -20.45 17.56 -39.32
C ASP A 45 -21.33 16.95 -40.43
N ASP A 46 -21.28 17.53 -41.63
CA ASP A 46 -22.01 17.02 -42.80
C ASP A 46 -21.48 15.65 -43.23
N PHE A 47 -20.16 15.48 -43.30
CA PHE A 47 -19.54 14.19 -43.61
C PHE A 47 -19.91 13.13 -42.58
N THR A 48 -19.83 13.46 -41.29
CA THR A 48 -20.19 12.55 -40.19
C THR A 48 -21.64 12.09 -40.31
N ARG A 49 -22.56 13.01 -40.57
CA ARG A 49 -23.98 12.70 -40.76
C ARG A 49 -24.21 11.75 -41.94
N ILE A 50 -23.60 12.03 -43.09
CA ILE A 50 -23.79 11.26 -44.32
C ILE A 50 -23.16 9.86 -44.17
N ILE A 51 -21.93 9.78 -43.67
CA ILE A 51 -21.21 8.51 -43.45
C ILE A 51 -21.98 7.64 -42.46
N ASN A 52 -22.46 8.21 -41.35
CA ASN A 52 -23.23 7.45 -40.37
C ASN A 52 -24.56 6.93 -40.94
N PHE A 53 -25.21 7.67 -41.85
CA PHE A 53 -26.39 7.18 -42.55
C PHE A 53 -26.06 5.93 -43.38
N PHE A 54 -24.97 5.93 -44.15
CA PHE A 54 -24.55 4.74 -44.91
C PHE A 54 -24.07 3.60 -44.00
N LYS A 55 -23.42 3.88 -42.86
CA LYS A 55 -23.01 2.84 -41.91
C LYS A 55 -24.20 2.06 -41.34
N LYS A 56 -25.37 2.69 -41.16
CA LYS A 56 -26.60 1.99 -40.72
C LYS A 56 -27.02 0.88 -41.68
N LEU A 57 -26.85 1.09 -42.99
CA LEU A 57 -27.18 0.09 -44.01
C LEU A 57 -26.38 -1.21 -43.83
N THR A 58 -25.17 -1.12 -43.28
CA THR A 58 -24.24 -2.24 -43.18
C THR A 58 -24.63 -3.30 -42.13
N TYR A 59 -25.69 -3.03 -41.36
CA TYR A 59 -26.24 -3.92 -40.34
C TYR A 59 -27.58 -4.54 -40.77
N LEU A 60 -28.11 -4.17 -41.93
CA LEU A 60 -29.39 -4.65 -42.42
C LEU A 60 -29.24 -6.04 -43.05
N ASP A 61 -30.24 -6.90 -42.82
CA ASP A 61 -30.40 -8.10 -43.64
C ASP A 61 -31.04 -7.71 -44.98
N ILE A 62 -30.26 -7.85 -46.06
CA ILE A 62 -30.66 -7.51 -47.42
C ILE A 62 -31.10 -8.74 -48.23
N SER A 63 -31.09 -9.93 -47.62
CA SER A 63 -31.31 -11.21 -48.33
C SER A 63 -32.70 -11.36 -48.95
N THR A 64 -33.67 -10.60 -48.46
CA THR A 64 -35.08 -10.64 -48.85
C THR A 64 -35.45 -9.56 -49.87
N LEU A 65 -34.50 -8.68 -50.22
CA LEU A 65 -34.74 -7.57 -51.14
C LEU A 65 -34.86 -8.05 -52.60
N PRO A 66 -35.82 -7.51 -53.38
CA PRO A 66 -35.88 -7.74 -54.82
C PRO A 66 -34.63 -7.25 -55.55
N THR A 67 -34.28 -7.89 -56.67
CA THR A 67 -33.12 -7.54 -57.52
C THR A 67 -33.04 -6.05 -57.86
N SER A 68 -34.19 -5.41 -58.13
CA SER A 68 -34.26 -3.97 -58.42
C SER A 68 -33.83 -3.10 -57.24
N GLN A 69 -34.22 -3.47 -56.01
CA GLN A 69 -33.85 -2.76 -54.80
C GLN A 69 -32.39 -3.00 -54.42
N LEU A 70 -31.89 -4.23 -54.61
CA LEU A 70 -30.47 -4.53 -54.46
C LEU A 70 -29.62 -3.73 -55.45
N THR A 71 -30.07 -3.60 -56.70
CA THR A 71 -29.39 -2.79 -57.72
C THR A 71 -29.39 -1.31 -57.35
N THR A 72 -30.52 -0.77 -56.89
CA THR A 72 -30.62 0.59 -56.37
C THR A 72 -29.67 0.81 -55.20
N LEU A 73 -29.63 -0.12 -54.24
CA LEU A 73 -28.75 -0.07 -53.08
C LEU A 73 -27.28 -0.04 -53.51
N LYS A 74 -26.87 -0.97 -54.37
CA LYS A 74 -25.51 -1.03 -54.92
C LYS A 74 -25.11 0.27 -55.60
N ASN A 75 -25.94 0.79 -56.51
CA ASN A 75 -25.65 2.01 -57.26
C ASN A 75 -25.46 3.23 -56.35
N ASN A 76 -26.31 3.37 -55.33
CA ASN A 76 -26.20 4.48 -54.37
C ASN A 76 -24.95 4.34 -53.48
N ILE A 77 -24.61 3.12 -53.03
CA ILE A 77 -23.37 2.86 -52.27
C ILE A 77 -22.14 3.16 -53.11
N THR A 78 -22.08 2.69 -54.36
CA THR A 78 -20.97 2.96 -55.28
C THR A 78 -20.84 4.46 -55.57
N SER A 79 -21.96 5.17 -55.75
CA SER A 79 -21.96 6.62 -55.94
C SER A 79 -21.49 7.39 -54.69
N PHE A 80 -21.84 6.92 -53.50
CA PHE A 80 -21.32 7.47 -52.25
C PHE A 80 -19.82 7.25 -52.12
N LEU A 81 -19.33 6.02 -52.31
CA LEU A 81 -17.91 5.69 -52.20
C LEU A 81 -17.05 6.45 -53.22
N SER A 82 -17.54 6.65 -54.46
CA SER A 82 -16.80 7.42 -55.46
C SER A 82 -16.67 8.91 -55.09
N LYS A 83 -17.67 9.48 -54.42
CA LYS A 83 -17.59 10.86 -53.88
C LYS A 83 -16.63 10.95 -52.70
N ILE A 84 -16.63 9.96 -51.81
CA ILE A 84 -15.66 9.84 -50.72
C ILE A 84 -14.24 9.75 -51.29
N GLU A 85 -14.05 8.95 -52.33
CA GLU A 85 -12.75 8.83 -53.00
C GLU A 85 -12.32 10.15 -53.64
N SER A 86 -13.24 10.87 -54.30
CA SER A 86 -12.95 12.20 -54.87
C SER A 86 -12.46 13.22 -53.83
N ILE A 87 -12.95 13.12 -52.58
CA ILE A 87 -12.50 13.95 -51.46
C ILE A 87 -11.10 13.50 -50.97
N LYS A 88 -10.88 12.18 -50.87
CA LYS A 88 -9.58 11.61 -50.46
C LYS A 88 -8.46 11.91 -51.45
N THR A 89 -8.75 11.87 -52.75
CA THR A 89 -7.76 12.09 -53.82
C THR A 89 -7.61 13.56 -54.23
N PHE A 90 -8.28 14.49 -53.55
CA PHE A 90 -8.15 15.92 -53.83
C PHE A 90 -6.68 16.39 -53.70
N THR A 91 -6.20 17.18 -54.66
CA THR A 91 -4.84 17.72 -54.70
C THR A 91 -4.87 19.23 -54.93
N VAL A 92 -3.87 19.95 -54.42
CA VAL A 92 -3.76 21.41 -54.59
C VAL A 92 -3.04 21.74 -55.90
N ASP A 93 -3.75 22.33 -56.87
CA ASP A 93 -3.16 22.98 -58.05
C ASP A 93 -3.13 24.52 -57.86
N ALA A 94 -2.18 25.20 -58.49
CA ALA A 94 -1.82 26.61 -58.25
C ALA A 94 -2.94 27.61 -58.59
N ASN A 95 -3.96 27.19 -59.35
CA ASN A 95 -5.12 28.02 -59.69
C ASN A 95 -6.39 27.36 -59.15
N ASN A 96 -7.06 28.02 -58.19
CA ASN A 96 -8.45 27.72 -57.77
C ASN A 96 -8.69 26.50 -56.83
N ALA A 97 -7.67 25.98 -56.16
CA ALA A 97 -7.78 24.84 -55.23
C ALA A 97 -8.88 24.97 -54.15
N MET A 98 -9.18 26.18 -53.66
CA MET A 98 -10.22 26.38 -52.65
C MET A 98 -11.63 26.10 -53.19
N ALA A 99 -11.93 26.56 -54.41
CA ALA A 99 -13.22 26.32 -55.03
C ALA A 99 -13.40 24.86 -55.46
N GLU A 100 -12.32 24.20 -55.90
CA GLU A 100 -12.33 22.77 -56.23
C GLU A 100 -12.54 21.89 -54.99
N ARG A 101 -11.91 22.25 -53.87
CA ARG A 101 -12.13 21.62 -52.56
C ARG A 101 -13.58 21.72 -52.12
N ASP A 102 -14.14 22.94 -52.18
CA ASP A 102 -15.54 23.16 -51.83
C ASP A 102 -16.49 22.44 -52.78
N ALA A 103 -16.17 22.36 -54.08
CA ALA A 103 -16.96 21.62 -55.05
C ALA A 103 -16.99 20.11 -54.75
N ALA A 104 -15.85 19.51 -54.38
CA ALA A 104 -15.77 18.09 -54.01
C ALA A 104 -16.61 17.78 -52.76
N ALA A 105 -16.53 18.63 -51.72
CA ALA A 105 -17.33 18.49 -50.52
C ALA A 105 -18.84 18.66 -50.81
N ASN A 106 -19.20 19.72 -51.53
CA ASN A 106 -20.60 20.00 -51.87
C ASN A 106 -21.21 18.96 -52.80
N ALA A 107 -20.42 18.27 -53.62
CA ALA A 107 -20.90 17.16 -54.45
C ALA A 107 -21.38 15.95 -53.62
N LEU A 108 -20.85 15.76 -52.41
CA LEU A 108 -21.35 14.78 -51.45
C LEU A 108 -22.56 15.30 -50.68
N ILE A 109 -22.45 16.52 -50.16
CA ILE A 109 -23.49 17.13 -49.31
C ILE A 109 -24.82 17.29 -50.07
N SER A 110 -24.78 17.82 -51.29
CA SER A 110 -25.97 18.03 -52.12
C SER A 110 -26.70 16.73 -52.50
N GLN A 111 -26.00 15.59 -52.49
CA GLN A 111 -26.61 14.28 -52.79
C GLN A 111 -27.23 13.59 -51.58
N TYR A 112 -27.00 14.08 -50.36
CA TYR A 112 -27.52 13.42 -49.16
C TYR A 112 -29.04 13.26 -49.17
N GLN A 113 -29.78 14.29 -49.60
CA GLN A 113 -31.23 14.22 -49.70
C GLN A 113 -31.69 13.11 -50.65
N TYR A 114 -31.04 13.00 -51.82
CA TYR A 114 -31.34 11.95 -52.78
C TYR A 114 -31.05 10.55 -52.21
N PHE A 115 -29.90 10.37 -51.54
CA PHE A 115 -29.58 9.10 -50.88
C PHE A 115 -30.60 8.73 -49.80
N PHE A 116 -31.02 9.72 -49.00
CA PHE A 116 -32.02 9.52 -47.96
C PHE A 116 -33.36 9.06 -48.57
N ASP A 117 -33.84 9.74 -49.60
CA ASP A 117 -35.13 9.43 -50.23
C ASP A 117 -35.14 8.04 -50.90
N GLN A 118 -34.02 7.61 -51.48
CA GLN A 118 -33.92 6.31 -52.14
C GLN A 118 -33.71 5.16 -51.14
N LEU A 119 -32.93 5.37 -50.07
CA LEU A 119 -32.51 4.28 -49.18
C LEU A 119 -33.38 4.15 -47.92
N SER A 120 -34.08 5.21 -47.50
CA SER A 120 -34.97 5.17 -46.32
C SER A 120 -36.06 4.09 -46.40
N PRO A 121 -36.76 3.89 -47.55
CA PRO A 121 -37.74 2.81 -47.67
C PRO A 121 -37.13 1.41 -47.54
N ILE A 122 -35.91 1.21 -48.06
CA ILE A 122 -35.18 -0.05 -47.95
C ILE A 122 -34.80 -0.33 -46.50
N ILE A 123 -34.24 0.69 -45.81
CA ILE A 123 -33.91 0.62 -44.37
C ILE A 123 -35.14 0.21 -43.57
N THR A 124 -36.25 0.91 -43.76
CA THR A 124 -37.50 0.68 -43.01
C THR A 124 -38.04 -0.74 -43.22
N TYR A 125 -37.95 -1.27 -44.44
CA TYR A 125 -38.38 -2.63 -44.74
C TYR A 125 -37.49 -3.68 -44.04
N CYS A 126 -36.17 -3.56 -44.20
CA CYS A 126 -35.21 -4.49 -43.59
C CYS A 126 -35.22 -4.46 -42.06
N GLU A 127 -35.37 -3.28 -41.45
CA GLU A 127 -35.49 -3.15 -39.98
C GLU A 127 -36.78 -3.83 -39.47
N LYS A 128 -37.90 -3.68 -40.18
CA LYS A 128 -39.17 -4.29 -39.80
C LYS A 128 -39.17 -5.81 -39.96
N GLU A 129 -38.49 -6.34 -40.96
CA GLU A 129 -38.38 -7.78 -41.20
C GLU A 129 -37.42 -8.47 -40.22
N GLY A 130 -36.38 -7.77 -39.75
CA GLY A 130 -35.39 -8.28 -38.78
C GLY A 130 -35.81 -8.23 -37.31
N THR A 131 -36.98 -7.69 -36.97
CA THR A 131 -37.37 -7.48 -35.55
C THR A 131 -38.42 -8.47 -35.07
N ASP A 132 -38.01 -9.67 -34.66
CA ASP A 132 -38.83 -10.53 -33.81
C ASP A 132 -38.74 -10.06 -32.35
N TYR A 133 -39.58 -9.07 -32.01
CA TYR A 133 -39.66 -8.49 -30.67
C TYR A 133 -39.93 -9.53 -29.57
N GLN A 134 -40.59 -10.65 -29.90
CA GLN A 134 -40.95 -11.67 -28.92
C GLN A 134 -39.73 -12.52 -28.54
N ALA A 135 -38.92 -12.92 -29.52
CA ALA A 135 -37.68 -13.64 -29.28
C ALA A 135 -36.69 -12.80 -28.44
N LEU A 136 -36.56 -11.51 -28.77
CA LEU A 136 -35.66 -10.60 -28.06
C LEU A 136 -36.08 -10.38 -26.61
N GLN A 137 -37.37 -10.22 -26.33
CA GLN A 137 -37.87 -9.99 -24.98
C GLN A 137 -37.67 -11.20 -24.07
N LEU A 138 -37.75 -12.41 -24.64
CA LEU A 138 -37.53 -13.66 -23.93
C LEU A 138 -36.03 -13.85 -23.58
N GLU A 139 -35.14 -13.47 -24.48
CA GLU A 139 -33.69 -13.49 -24.26
C GLU A 139 -33.26 -12.45 -23.20
N VAL A 140 -33.80 -11.23 -23.26
CA VAL A 140 -33.52 -10.18 -22.28
C VAL A 140 -33.96 -10.59 -20.87
N ASN A 141 -35.15 -11.20 -20.72
CA ASN A 141 -35.62 -11.66 -19.42
C ASN A 141 -34.71 -12.74 -18.82
N LYS A 142 -34.24 -13.68 -19.65
CA LYS A 142 -33.30 -14.73 -19.23
C LYS A 142 -31.95 -14.15 -18.81
N ILE A 143 -31.42 -13.17 -19.55
CA ILE A 143 -30.18 -12.48 -19.20
C ILE A 143 -30.32 -11.75 -17.86
N VAL A 144 -31.46 -11.11 -17.61
CA VAL A 144 -31.73 -10.41 -16.34
C VAL A 144 -31.79 -11.40 -15.17
N GLU A 145 -32.43 -12.56 -15.35
CA GLU A 145 -32.44 -13.63 -14.34
C GLU A 145 -31.02 -14.16 -14.05
N ASP A 146 -30.23 -14.45 -15.08
CA ASP A 146 -28.85 -14.93 -14.95
C ASP A 146 -27.95 -13.88 -14.26
N ILE A 147 -28.13 -12.60 -14.57
CA ILE A 147 -27.40 -11.50 -13.92
C ILE A 147 -27.77 -11.42 -12.42
N ASN A 148 -29.06 -11.50 -12.09
CA ASN A 148 -29.50 -11.46 -10.70
C ASN A 148 -28.98 -12.66 -9.90
N ALA A 149 -29.01 -13.86 -10.49
CA ALA A 149 -28.47 -15.06 -9.85
C ALA A 149 -26.97 -14.93 -9.57
N LYS A 150 -26.18 -14.49 -10.57
CA LYS A 150 -24.74 -14.23 -10.39
C LYS A 150 -24.47 -13.12 -9.38
N TYR A 151 -25.30 -12.08 -9.34
CA TYR A 151 -25.16 -11.00 -8.37
C TYR A 151 -25.31 -11.50 -6.93
N VAL A 152 -26.31 -12.35 -6.67
CA VAL A 152 -26.51 -12.96 -5.34
C VAL A 152 -25.34 -13.88 -4.97
N GLU A 153 -24.90 -14.74 -5.88
CA GLU A 153 -23.77 -15.65 -5.67
C GLU A 153 -22.47 -14.87 -5.35
N ILE A 154 -22.17 -13.82 -6.12
CA ILE A 154 -21.01 -12.96 -5.88
C ILE A 154 -21.13 -12.23 -4.55
N SER A 155 -22.33 -11.76 -4.19
CA SER A 155 -22.53 -11.07 -2.91
C SER A 155 -22.31 -12.00 -1.73
N GLU A 156 -22.81 -13.25 -1.79
CA GLU A 156 -22.60 -14.25 -0.74
C GLU A 156 -21.13 -14.66 -0.63
N GLU A 157 -20.44 -14.90 -1.75
CA GLU A 157 -19.00 -15.18 -1.75
C GLU A 157 -18.20 -13.99 -1.19
N PHE A 158 -18.59 -12.76 -1.53
CA PHE A 158 -17.91 -11.56 -1.04
C PHE A 158 -18.04 -11.43 0.48
N ASP A 159 -19.24 -11.65 1.03
CA ASP A 159 -19.47 -11.60 2.47
C ASP A 159 -18.72 -12.72 3.21
N GLN A 160 -18.69 -13.94 2.66
CA GLN A 160 -17.89 -15.04 3.22
C GLN A 160 -16.39 -14.71 3.21
N ARG A 161 -15.85 -14.29 2.06
CA ARG A 161 -14.42 -13.93 1.94
C ARG A 161 -14.05 -12.77 2.86
N LYS A 162 -14.93 -11.79 3.04
CA LYS A 162 -14.73 -10.69 3.97
C LYS A 162 -14.65 -11.20 5.41
N SER A 163 -15.56 -12.09 5.82
CA SER A 163 -15.53 -12.71 7.14
C SER A 163 -14.26 -13.53 7.37
N GLU A 164 -13.83 -14.31 6.38
CA GLU A 164 -12.57 -15.07 6.46
C GLU A 164 -11.36 -14.13 6.56
N LEU A 165 -11.36 -13.04 5.80
CA LEU A 165 -10.29 -12.04 5.80
C LEU A 165 -10.19 -11.30 7.13
N ASP A 166 -11.32 -10.98 7.77
CA ASP A 166 -11.35 -10.42 9.12
C ASP A 166 -10.76 -11.40 10.14
N ILE A 167 -11.08 -12.69 10.06
CA ILE A 167 -10.50 -13.75 10.92
C ILE A 167 -8.99 -13.85 10.71
N VAL A 168 -8.53 -13.86 9.44
CA VAL A 168 -7.10 -13.96 9.10
C VAL A 168 -6.34 -12.72 9.57
N ILE A 169 -6.88 -11.52 9.40
CA ILE A 169 -6.27 -10.28 9.89
C ILE A 169 -6.14 -10.31 11.41
N ASP A 170 -7.17 -10.76 12.12
CA ASP A 170 -7.15 -10.83 13.57
C ASP A 170 -6.13 -11.87 14.06
N ALA A 171 -6.06 -13.03 13.39
CA ALA A 171 -5.06 -14.06 13.67
C ALA A 171 -3.62 -13.57 13.39
N VAL A 172 -3.39 -12.85 12.29
CA VAL A 172 -2.08 -12.27 11.94
C VAL A 172 -1.69 -11.17 12.93
N LYS A 173 -2.63 -10.30 13.34
CA LYS A 173 -2.39 -9.28 14.37
C LYS A 173 -2.01 -9.93 15.70
N LYS A 174 -2.74 -10.98 16.10
CA LYS A 174 -2.49 -11.73 17.32
C LYS A 174 -1.14 -12.45 17.27
N ALA A 175 -0.82 -13.12 16.18
CA ALA A 175 0.48 -13.76 15.99
C ALA A 175 1.63 -12.74 15.96
N ALA A 176 1.46 -11.57 15.35
CA ALA A 176 2.46 -10.50 15.34
C ALA A 176 2.67 -9.90 16.74
N GLN A 177 1.60 -9.74 17.52
CA GLN A 177 1.67 -9.33 18.93
C GLN A 177 2.35 -10.39 19.79
N GLU A 178 1.95 -11.65 19.68
CA GLU A 178 2.54 -12.77 20.41
C GLU A 178 4.02 -12.94 20.05
N VAL A 179 4.41 -12.96 18.78
CA VAL A 179 5.82 -13.17 18.38
C VAL A 179 6.71 -11.97 18.70
N GLY A 180 6.23 -10.74 18.49
CA GLY A 180 7.01 -9.52 18.73
C GLY A 180 7.23 -9.22 20.22
N VAL A 181 6.18 -9.31 21.04
CA VAL A 181 6.27 -9.06 22.48
C VAL A 181 6.98 -10.21 23.17
N THR A 182 6.73 -11.46 22.79
CA THR A 182 7.35 -12.64 23.44
C THR A 182 8.84 -12.70 23.18
N GLN A 183 9.33 -12.43 21.95
CA GLN A 183 10.76 -12.52 21.66
C GLN A 183 11.59 -11.45 22.41
N HIS A 184 11.12 -10.21 22.46
CA HIS A 184 11.78 -9.16 23.24
C HIS A 184 11.70 -9.43 24.75
N THR A 185 10.58 -9.96 25.24
CA THR A 185 10.42 -10.37 26.64
C THR A 185 11.44 -11.45 27.00
N ILE A 186 11.60 -12.49 26.17
CA ILE A 186 12.59 -13.56 26.38
C ILE A 186 14.03 -13.02 26.38
N ASN A 187 14.34 -12.09 25.47
CA ASN A 187 15.67 -11.47 25.41
C ASN A 187 15.99 -10.66 26.68
N PHE A 188 15.04 -9.86 27.16
CA PHE A 188 15.21 -9.11 28.41
C PHE A 188 15.26 -10.01 29.64
N GLU A 189 14.47 -11.09 29.67
CA GLU A 189 14.56 -12.11 30.72
C GLU A 189 15.95 -12.76 30.75
N SER A 190 16.46 -13.15 29.59
CA SER A 190 17.78 -13.77 29.45
C SER A 190 18.90 -12.82 29.88
N ALA A 191 18.82 -11.55 29.47
CA ALA A 191 19.74 -10.51 29.91
C ALA A 191 19.66 -10.28 31.43
N SER A 192 18.45 -10.22 31.99
CA SER A 192 18.23 -10.09 33.43
C SER A 192 18.86 -11.25 34.20
N LYS A 193 18.62 -12.49 33.80
CA LYS A 193 19.25 -13.68 34.41
C LYS A 193 20.78 -13.62 34.35
N LYS A 194 21.36 -13.20 33.22
CA LYS A 194 22.82 -13.03 33.08
C LYS A 194 23.37 -12.01 34.08
N TYR A 195 22.74 -10.85 34.21
CA TYR A 195 23.16 -9.82 35.16
C TYR A 195 22.94 -10.22 36.63
N LYS A 196 21.88 -10.99 36.93
CA LYS A 196 21.66 -11.57 38.25
C LYS A 196 22.78 -12.54 38.64
N THR A 197 23.19 -13.41 37.72
CA THR A 197 24.32 -14.32 37.96
C THR A 197 25.62 -13.53 38.13
N LEU A 198 25.83 -12.49 37.31
CA LEU A 198 26.99 -11.61 37.44
C LEU A 198 27.01 -10.87 38.79
N SER A 199 25.87 -10.40 39.30
CA SER A 199 25.80 -9.78 40.62
C SER A 199 26.14 -10.76 41.73
N TYR A 200 25.75 -12.04 41.61
CA TYR A 200 26.17 -13.06 42.57
C TYR A 200 27.68 -13.29 42.54
N TYR A 201 28.30 -13.36 41.35
CA TYR A 201 29.75 -13.47 41.25
C TYR A 201 30.47 -12.30 41.92
N TRP A 202 30.05 -11.06 41.68
CA TRP A 202 30.63 -9.89 42.35
C TRP A 202 30.36 -9.90 43.86
N LEU A 203 29.20 -10.35 44.32
CA LEU A 203 28.91 -10.48 45.75
C LEU A 203 29.83 -11.50 46.43
N THR A 204 30.12 -12.63 45.75
CA THR A 204 31.08 -13.61 46.25
C THR A 204 32.50 -13.04 46.27
N ALA A 205 32.91 -12.29 45.25
CA ALA A 205 34.21 -11.61 45.21
C ALA A 205 34.36 -10.61 46.36
N ILE A 206 33.36 -9.75 46.58
CA ILE A 206 33.30 -8.80 47.71
C ILE A 206 33.45 -9.53 49.04
N SER A 207 32.74 -10.64 49.22
CA SER A 207 32.79 -11.43 50.45
C SER A 207 34.18 -12.01 50.70
N VAL A 208 34.81 -12.59 49.67
CA VAL A 208 36.16 -13.14 49.73
C VAL A 208 37.20 -12.05 49.99
N THR A 209 37.15 -10.95 49.24
CA THR A 209 38.06 -9.80 49.40
C THR A 209 37.93 -9.18 50.80
N THR A 210 36.71 -9.10 51.35
CA THR A 210 36.48 -8.64 52.73
C THR A 210 37.13 -9.56 53.75
N ILE A 211 36.99 -10.89 53.60
CA ILE A 211 37.65 -11.88 54.47
C ILE A 211 39.18 -11.74 54.37
N ILE A 212 39.73 -11.57 53.16
CA ILE A 212 41.16 -11.36 52.94
C ILE A 212 41.65 -10.10 53.66
N ILE A 213 40.92 -8.98 53.57
CA ILE A 213 41.26 -7.73 54.26
C ILE A 213 41.29 -7.95 55.77
N ILE A 214 40.30 -8.65 56.34
CA ILE A 214 40.24 -8.96 57.78
C ILE A 214 41.45 -9.82 58.18
N CYS A 215 41.71 -10.92 57.47
CA CYS A 215 42.83 -11.82 57.76
C CYS A 215 44.20 -11.12 57.61
N ALA A 216 44.38 -10.35 56.53
CA ALA A 216 45.61 -9.58 56.28
C ALA A 216 45.81 -8.50 57.34
N SER A 217 44.75 -7.81 57.76
CA SER A 217 44.78 -6.85 58.86
C SER A 217 45.22 -7.52 60.16
N LEU A 218 44.58 -8.62 60.56
CA LEU A 218 44.96 -9.38 61.76
C LEU A 218 46.43 -9.85 61.70
N PHE A 219 46.88 -10.35 60.56
CA PHE A 219 48.27 -10.76 60.35
C PHE A 219 49.25 -9.57 60.48
N VAL A 220 48.96 -8.45 59.81
CA VAL A 220 49.79 -7.24 59.81
C VAL A 220 49.90 -6.63 61.21
N PHE A 221 48.82 -6.62 61.98
CA PHE A 221 48.81 -6.06 63.34
C PHE A 221 49.40 -7.01 64.39
N ASN A 222 49.33 -8.33 64.18
CA ASN A 222 49.88 -9.32 65.12
C ASN A 222 51.34 -9.71 64.81
N SER A 223 51.87 -9.37 63.64
CA SER A 223 53.27 -9.59 63.28
C SER A 223 54.14 -8.40 63.71
N PRO A 224 54.95 -8.54 64.78
CA PRO A 224 55.84 -7.47 65.23
C PRO A 224 56.84 -7.12 64.11
N ILE A 225 57.15 -5.84 63.99
CA ILE A 225 58.23 -5.38 63.11
C ILE A 225 59.52 -5.60 63.90
N GLU A 226 60.28 -6.61 63.54
CA GLU A 226 61.59 -6.87 64.14
C GLU A 226 62.57 -5.76 63.72
N ILE A 227 63.11 -5.06 64.71
CA ILE A 227 64.11 -4.01 64.52
C ILE A 227 65.32 -4.40 65.38
N ASP A 228 66.50 -4.41 64.78
CA ASP A 228 67.74 -4.63 65.52
C ASP A 228 68.02 -3.41 66.43
N PRO A 229 68.18 -3.60 67.75
CA PRO A 229 68.43 -2.51 68.70
C PRO A 229 69.69 -1.67 68.39
N ASN A 230 70.66 -2.22 67.64
CA ASN A 230 71.92 -1.55 67.30
C ASN A 230 71.93 -0.90 65.90
N ASP A 231 70.79 -0.84 65.20
CA ASP A 231 70.69 -0.26 63.86
C ASP A 231 70.51 1.27 63.89
N SER A 232 71.50 2.02 63.40
CA SER A 232 71.46 3.48 63.25
C SER A 232 70.30 3.99 62.37
N TYR A 233 69.69 3.14 61.55
CA TYR A 233 68.57 3.46 60.66
C TYR A 233 67.24 2.79 61.05
N ALA A 234 67.13 2.31 62.30
CA ALA A 234 65.95 1.64 62.85
C ALA A 234 64.62 2.35 62.56
N SER A 235 64.56 3.68 62.74
CA SER A 235 63.36 4.49 62.52
C SER A 235 62.93 4.52 61.05
N TYR A 236 63.88 4.62 60.12
CA TYR A 236 63.61 4.60 58.68
C TYR A 236 63.06 3.24 58.24
N ARG A 237 63.67 2.14 58.70
CA ARG A 237 63.21 0.77 58.37
C ARG A 237 61.82 0.48 58.91
N PHE A 238 61.51 0.95 60.11
CA PHE A 238 60.16 0.87 60.68
C PHE A 238 59.13 1.60 59.82
N ILE A 239 59.41 2.86 59.46
CA ILE A 239 58.52 3.68 58.63
C ILE A 239 58.31 3.03 57.25
N GLN A 240 59.38 2.53 56.63
CA GLN A 240 59.31 1.82 55.35
C GLN A 240 58.42 0.57 55.43
N ALA A 241 58.60 -0.26 56.46
CA ALA A 241 57.79 -1.47 56.67
C ALA A 241 56.31 -1.13 56.95
N ALA A 242 56.05 -0.07 57.73
CA ALA A 242 54.70 0.40 58.01
C ALA A 242 54.01 0.92 56.73
N ILE A 243 54.68 1.77 55.94
CA ILE A 243 54.15 2.30 54.68
C ILE A 243 53.81 1.15 53.70
N ALA A 244 54.70 0.15 53.58
CA ALA A 244 54.44 -1.00 52.70
C ALA A 244 53.19 -1.79 53.13
N ARG A 245 53.03 -2.05 54.44
CA ARG A 245 51.86 -2.73 55.03
C ARG A 245 50.56 -1.95 54.77
N PHE A 246 50.56 -0.64 55.02
CA PHE A 246 49.39 0.22 54.75
C PHE A 246 49.08 0.33 53.27
N THR A 247 50.09 0.40 52.40
CA THR A 247 49.91 0.45 50.94
C THR A 247 49.25 -0.83 50.42
N ALA A 248 49.64 -2.00 50.94
CA ALA A 248 49.02 -3.27 50.59
C ALA A 248 47.53 -3.32 51.00
N LEU A 249 47.22 -2.92 52.24
CA LEU A 249 45.82 -2.83 52.71
C LEU A 249 45.00 -1.80 51.92
N PHE A 250 45.59 -0.65 51.60
CA PHE A 250 44.94 0.39 50.81
C PHE A 250 44.62 -0.10 49.38
N THR A 251 45.55 -0.85 48.77
CA THR A 251 45.31 -1.48 47.46
C THR A 251 44.12 -2.44 47.50
N LEU A 252 44.01 -3.26 48.55
CA LEU A 252 42.86 -4.15 48.74
C LEU A 252 41.54 -3.39 48.89
N LEU A 253 41.53 -2.24 49.58
CA LEU A 253 40.35 -1.38 49.69
C LEU A 253 39.94 -0.78 48.33
N ILE A 254 40.90 -0.42 47.47
CA ILE A 254 40.62 0.04 46.11
C ILE A 254 39.97 -1.09 45.28
N ILE A 255 40.48 -2.31 45.38
CA ILE A 255 39.90 -3.48 44.71
C ILE A 255 38.46 -3.71 45.19
N LEU A 256 38.23 -3.68 46.50
CA LEU A 256 36.88 -3.81 47.08
C LEU A 256 35.93 -2.73 46.57
N PHE A 257 36.38 -1.47 46.47
CA PHE A 257 35.57 -0.39 45.92
C PHE A 257 35.19 -0.64 44.45
N TRP A 258 36.12 -1.17 43.66
CA TRP A 258 35.86 -1.53 42.26
C TRP A 258 34.87 -2.69 42.12
N GLU A 259 34.98 -3.71 42.98
CA GLU A 259 34.04 -4.83 43.04
C GLU A 259 32.63 -4.37 43.40
N VAL A 260 32.49 -3.51 44.42
CA VAL A 260 31.19 -2.92 44.83
C VAL A 260 30.57 -2.10 43.69
N ARG A 261 31.38 -1.33 42.95
CA ARG A 261 30.91 -0.59 41.77
C ARG A 261 30.38 -1.53 40.68
N ASN A 262 31.08 -2.63 40.41
CA ASN A 262 30.65 -3.62 39.42
C ASN A 262 29.41 -4.39 39.88
N TYR A 263 29.29 -4.73 41.17
CA TYR A 263 28.08 -5.30 41.76
C TYR A 263 26.87 -4.39 41.56
N ASN A 264 27.01 -3.09 41.89
CA ASN A 264 25.94 -2.11 41.71
C ASN A 264 25.54 -1.96 40.23
N ALA A 265 26.51 -1.96 39.31
CA ALA A 265 26.22 -1.93 37.88
C ALA A 265 25.48 -3.20 37.40
N ALA A 266 25.87 -4.38 37.90
CA ALA A 266 25.18 -5.62 37.57
C ALA A 266 23.74 -5.63 38.11
N GLN A 267 23.52 -5.15 39.34
CA GLN A 267 22.18 -5.06 39.92
C GLN A 267 21.30 -4.01 39.23
N HIS A 268 21.86 -2.85 38.87
CA HIS A 268 21.17 -1.86 38.05
C HIS A 268 20.65 -2.49 36.76
N ASN A 269 21.53 -3.16 36.00
CA ASN A 269 21.15 -3.80 34.75
C ASN A 269 20.16 -4.95 34.95
N PHE A 270 20.27 -5.71 36.04
CA PHE A 270 19.28 -6.74 36.38
C PHE A 270 17.88 -6.15 36.56
N ILE A 271 17.73 -5.12 37.39
CA ILE A 271 16.46 -4.47 37.69
C ILE A 271 15.87 -3.79 36.46
N ILE A 272 16.68 -3.08 35.68
CA ILE A 272 16.22 -2.44 34.44
C ILE A 272 15.69 -3.47 33.45
N ASN A 273 16.44 -4.54 33.16
CA ASN A 273 15.99 -5.56 32.22
C ASN A 273 14.76 -6.33 32.74
N GLN A 274 14.69 -6.58 34.05
CA GLN A 274 13.53 -7.20 34.67
C GLN A 274 12.29 -6.30 34.57
N ASN A 275 12.43 -5.00 34.77
CA ASN A 275 11.33 -4.06 34.59
C ASN A 275 10.84 -4.01 33.14
N LYS A 276 11.77 -3.99 32.16
CA LYS A 276 11.43 -4.05 30.72
C LYS A 276 10.68 -5.32 30.36
N GLN A 277 11.14 -6.47 30.88
CA GLN A 277 10.45 -7.75 30.73
C GLN A 277 9.03 -7.70 31.31
N ASN A 278 8.87 -7.23 32.54
CA ASN A 278 7.57 -7.16 33.20
C ASN A 278 6.61 -6.20 32.47
N ALA A 279 7.11 -5.06 31.99
CA ALA A 279 6.31 -4.09 31.23
C ALA A 279 5.80 -4.69 29.91
N LEU A 280 6.64 -5.43 29.19
CA LEU A 280 6.24 -6.13 27.96
C LEU A 280 5.28 -7.29 28.25
N SER A 281 5.56 -8.11 29.26
CA SER A 281 4.72 -9.26 29.62
C SER A 281 3.32 -8.85 30.08
N THR A 282 3.18 -7.68 30.70
CA THR A 282 1.88 -7.18 31.18
C THR A 282 1.16 -6.30 30.16
N PHE A 283 1.87 -5.73 29.19
CA PHE A 283 1.31 -4.88 28.13
C PHE A 283 0.17 -5.57 27.38
N GLU A 284 0.36 -6.81 26.95
CA GLU A 284 -0.67 -7.55 26.21
C GLU A 284 -1.94 -7.73 27.03
N THR A 285 -1.79 -8.03 28.32
CA THR A 285 -2.94 -8.17 29.25
C THR A 285 -3.68 -6.83 29.42
N PHE A 286 -2.96 -5.73 29.60
CA PHE A 286 -3.57 -4.42 29.78
C PHE A 286 -4.23 -3.87 28.50
N VAL A 287 -3.58 -4.04 27.34
CA VAL A 287 -4.15 -3.63 26.04
C VAL A 287 -5.37 -4.46 25.68
N SER A 288 -5.37 -5.77 25.97
CA SER A 288 -6.51 -6.65 25.71
C SER A 288 -7.68 -6.39 26.66
N ALA A 289 -7.42 -5.96 27.89
CA ALA A 289 -8.45 -5.64 28.88
C ALA A 289 -9.07 -4.23 28.67
N ALA A 290 -8.36 -3.32 28.02
CA ALA A 290 -8.82 -1.95 27.78
C ALA A 290 -9.93 -1.89 26.73
N ARG A 291 -11.06 -1.25 27.06
CA ARG A 291 -12.23 -1.12 26.17
C ARG A 291 -12.15 0.10 25.25
N ASP A 292 -11.55 1.18 25.73
CA ASP A 292 -11.42 2.45 25.02
C ASP A 292 -9.99 2.66 24.48
N GLU A 293 -9.91 3.40 23.37
CA GLU A 293 -8.67 3.66 22.66
C GLU A 293 -7.73 4.61 23.44
N GLU A 294 -8.29 5.47 24.28
CA GLU A 294 -7.53 6.36 25.17
C GLU A 294 -6.71 5.58 26.20
N THR A 295 -7.32 4.58 26.86
CA THR A 295 -6.63 3.69 27.80
C THR A 295 -5.58 2.84 27.10
N LYS A 296 -5.86 2.33 25.89
CA LYS A 296 -4.85 1.60 25.09
C LYS A 296 -3.63 2.47 24.76
N ASN A 297 -3.86 3.72 24.34
CA ASN A 297 -2.79 4.67 24.04
C ASN A 297 -1.98 5.05 25.30
N ALA A 298 -2.64 5.23 26.44
CA ALA A 298 -1.97 5.50 27.72
C ALA A 298 -1.08 4.32 28.15
N VAL A 299 -1.58 3.08 28.04
CA VAL A 299 -0.83 1.86 28.32
C VAL A 299 0.37 1.72 27.37
N LEU A 300 0.18 1.94 26.08
CA LEU A 300 1.26 1.92 25.09
C LEU A 300 2.34 2.96 25.40
N MET A 301 1.96 4.18 25.74
CA MET A 301 2.90 5.24 26.09
C MET A 301 3.71 4.88 27.34
N GLN A 302 3.04 4.36 28.37
CA GLN A 302 3.70 3.95 29.61
C GLN A 302 4.64 2.74 29.41
N THR A 303 4.24 1.76 28.60
CA THR A 303 5.08 0.60 28.25
C THR A 303 6.28 1.03 27.41
N THR A 304 6.08 1.87 26.40
CA THR A 304 7.17 2.42 25.57
C THR A 304 8.18 3.14 26.46
N ARG A 305 7.68 3.93 27.40
CA ARG A 305 8.52 4.61 28.37
C ARG A 305 9.29 3.63 29.25
N ALA A 306 8.65 2.60 29.80
CA ALA A 306 9.34 1.58 30.61
C ALA A 306 10.45 0.85 29.83
N ILE A 307 10.29 0.67 28.51
CA ILE A 307 11.27 0.00 27.63
C ILE A 307 12.45 0.91 27.27
N PHE A 308 12.17 2.17 26.94
CA PHE A 308 13.16 3.09 26.36
C PHE A 308 13.73 4.12 27.35
N SER A 309 13.09 4.32 28.51
CA SER A 309 13.64 5.22 29.54
C SER A 309 14.66 4.52 30.44
N ASN A 310 15.64 5.28 30.91
CA ASN A 310 16.56 4.85 31.97
C ASN A 310 15.94 5.19 33.32
N LEU A 311 15.13 4.26 33.83
CA LEU A 311 14.51 4.40 35.15
C LEU A 311 15.56 4.32 36.27
N PRO A 312 15.42 5.11 37.34
CA PRO A 312 16.29 4.98 38.49
C PRO A 312 16.08 3.62 39.17
N SER A 313 17.14 2.82 39.27
CA SER A 313 17.18 1.54 39.96
C SER A 313 17.53 1.68 41.45
N GLY A 314 18.12 2.81 41.85
CA GLY A 314 18.66 3.04 43.18
C GLY A 314 20.07 2.48 43.43
N TYR A 315 20.67 1.76 42.46
CA TYR A 315 22.03 1.22 42.57
C TYR A 315 23.12 2.17 42.06
N LEU A 316 22.76 3.20 41.27
CA LEU A 316 23.71 4.16 40.70
C LEU A 316 23.50 5.57 41.29
N LYS A 317 24.60 6.24 41.64
CA LYS A 317 24.60 7.48 42.45
C LYS A 317 24.16 8.75 41.70
N ASN A 318 24.03 8.70 40.37
CA ASN A 318 23.68 9.82 39.48
C ASN A 318 22.54 9.46 38.50
N GLU A 319 21.54 8.69 38.95
CA GLU A 319 20.32 8.52 38.17
C GLU A 319 19.49 9.80 38.32
N SER A 320 19.61 10.73 37.38
CA SER A 320 18.70 11.89 37.32
C SER A 320 17.28 11.37 37.14
N ALA A 321 16.42 11.59 38.14
CA ALA A 321 14.99 11.30 38.09
C ALA A 321 14.24 12.35 37.23
N ASP A 322 14.76 12.64 36.05
CA ASP A 322 14.17 13.65 35.16
C ASP A 322 13.30 12.94 34.13
N ASP A 323 12.05 12.68 34.54
CA ASP A 323 10.85 12.59 33.68
C ASP A 323 9.65 11.93 34.41
N GLY A 324 9.86 11.32 35.57
CA GLY A 324 8.96 10.34 36.24
C GLY A 324 7.52 10.77 36.53
N THR A 325 7.37 11.94 37.15
CA THR A 325 6.29 12.20 38.10
C THR A 325 5.11 13.00 37.54
N SER A 326 5.26 13.69 36.40
CA SER A 326 4.20 14.56 35.86
C SER A 326 3.03 13.79 35.22
N GLN A 327 3.29 12.65 34.58
CA GLN A 327 2.26 11.95 33.78
C GLN A 327 1.30 11.07 34.61
N ILE A 328 1.73 10.53 35.75
CA ILE A 328 0.82 9.81 36.67
C ILE A 328 -0.23 10.79 37.22
N ILE A 329 0.17 12.05 37.45
CA ILE A 329 -0.73 13.13 37.86
C ILE A 329 -1.69 13.51 36.72
N GLU A 330 -1.22 13.54 35.47
CA GLU A 330 -2.09 13.82 34.31
C GLU A 330 -3.12 12.70 34.05
N ILE A 331 -2.72 11.42 34.15
CA ILE A 331 -3.64 10.28 33.98
C ILE A 331 -4.67 10.23 35.13
N ALA A 332 -4.26 10.50 36.37
CA ALA A 332 -5.21 10.59 37.49
C ALA A 332 -6.20 11.76 37.30
N LYS A 333 -5.76 12.86 36.70
CA LYS A 333 -6.59 14.05 36.43
C LYS A 333 -7.57 13.84 35.26
N SER A 334 -7.20 13.07 34.24
CA SER A 334 -8.09 12.73 33.12
C SER A 334 -9.14 11.67 33.49
N VAL A 335 -8.82 10.75 34.42
CA VAL A 335 -9.80 9.80 34.96
C VAL A 335 -10.83 10.49 35.86
N ASN A 336 -10.40 11.49 36.65
CA ASN A 336 -11.29 12.21 37.56
C ASN A 336 -12.18 13.26 36.86
N SER A 337 -11.86 13.68 35.63
CA SER A 337 -12.66 14.64 34.86
C SER A 337 -13.85 14.02 34.12
N LYS A 338 -13.94 12.68 34.07
CA LYS A 338 -15.04 11.94 33.42
C LYS A 338 -16.15 11.46 34.37
N ILE A 339 -16.08 11.80 35.66
CA ILE A 339 -17.17 11.52 36.61
C ILE A 339 -18.01 12.80 36.75
N PRO A 340 -19.20 12.90 36.12
CA PRO A 340 -20.11 13.99 36.44
C PRO A 340 -20.67 13.76 37.85
N ASN A 341 -20.75 14.83 38.63
CA ASN A 341 -21.45 14.85 39.92
C ASN A 341 -22.91 14.43 39.79
#